data_AF-A0A662FP63-F1
#
_entry.id   AF-A0A662FP63-F1
#
_cell.length_a   1.000
_cell.length_b   1.000
_cell.length_c   1.000
_cell.angle_alpha   90.00
_cell.angle_beta   90.00
_cell.angle_gamma   90.00
#
_symmetry.space_group_name_H-M   'P 1'
#
loop_
_entity.id
_entity.type
_entity.pdbx_description
1 polymer ?
#
loop_
_entity_poly.entity_id
_entity_poly.type
_entity_poly.pdbx_seq_one_letter_code
_entity_poly.pdbx_strand_id
1 'polypeptide(L)'
;MERIYKYGVNVALFAFTPVPGTPLENLKPPPLVKYRLMQIVNYLLRKGYRVNDFMKRSKAGEILIEKSVYEILGKEEIVNATLTSGCPNCDRPFFDSSPKKMYNYPNKDMALSDWHTIASQLRDILEA
;
A
#
# COMPACT_ATOMS: atom_id res chain seq x y z
N MET A 1 -4.93 -8.04 7.84
CA MET A 1 -4.34 -6.82 8.43
C MET A 1 -5.15 -6.32 9.63
N GLU A 2 -6.45 -6.04 9.52
CA GLU A 2 -7.25 -5.49 10.65
C GLU A 2 -7.11 -6.30 11.96
N ARG A 3 -7.27 -7.63 11.89
CA ARG A 3 -7.07 -8.51 13.04
C ARG A 3 -5.67 -8.41 13.65
N ILE A 4 -4.63 -8.15 12.84
CA ILE A 4 -3.23 -8.02 13.28
C ILE A 4 -3.09 -6.74 14.10
N TYR A 5 -3.59 -5.61 13.59
CA TYR A 5 -3.61 -4.34 14.33
C TYR A 5 -4.44 -4.41 15.61
N LYS A 6 -5.53 -5.19 15.65
CA LYS A 6 -6.30 -5.43 16.88
C LYS A 6 -5.45 -6.05 18.00
N TYR A 7 -4.41 -6.81 17.66
CA TYR A 7 -3.47 -7.39 18.64
C TYR A 7 -2.26 -6.49 18.93
N GLY A 8 -2.24 -5.24 18.45
CA GLY A 8 -1.13 -4.31 18.67
C GLY A 8 0.13 -4.62 17.86
N VAL A 9 0.02 -5.43 16.80
CA VAL A 9 1.15 -5.83 15.96
C VAL A 9 1.26 -4.91 14.76
N ASN A 10 2.48 -4.43 14.48
CA ASN A 10 2.79 -3.63 13.31
C ASN A 10 2.83 -4.48 12.03
N VAL A 11 2.37 -3.92 10.91
CA VAL A 11 2.37 -4.59 9.61
C VAL A 11 3.40 -3.95 8.69
N ALA A 12 4.28 -4.77 8.13
CA ALA A 12 5.13 -4.41 6.99
C ALA A 12 4.58 -5.10 5.72
N LEU A 13 4.56 -4.38 4.60
CA LEU A 13 4.10 -4.91 3.32
C LEU A 13 5.28 -5.27 2.41
N PHE A 14 5.18 -6.42 1.75
CA PHE A 14 6.13 -6.89 0.76
C PHE A 14 5.40 -7.39 -0.48
N ALA A 15 5.88 -7.01 -1.66
CA ALA A 15 5.41 -7.50 -2.92
C ALA A 15 6.00 -8.89 -3.12
N PHE A 16 5.16 -9.80 -3.58
CA PHE A 16 5.64 -11.13 -3.93
C PHE A 16 6.73 -11.02 -5.01
N THR A 17 7.90 -11.57 -4.70
CA THR A 17 9.04 -11.66 -5.62
C THR A 17 9.31 -13.12 -5.91
N PRO A 18 9.20 -13.58 -7.17
CA PRO A 18 9.52 -14.94 -7.53
C PRO A 18 11.01 -15.21 -7.30
N VAL A 19 11.32 -16.32 -6.62
CA VAL A 19 12.69 -16.75 -6.33
C VAL A 19 13.01 -18.00 -7.15
N PRO A 20 14.11 -18.03 -7.92
CA PRO A 20 14.50 -19.20 -8.71
C PRO A 20 14.64 -20.47 -7.85
N GLY A 21 14.18 -21.60 -8.38
CA GLY A 21 14.21 -22.90 -7.70
C GLY A 21 13.08 -23.12 -6.69
N THR A 22 12.15 -22.17 -6.53
CA THR A 22 10.97 -22.33 -5.66
C THR A 22 9.74 -22.78 -6.45
N PRO A 23 8.75 -23.44 -5.84
CA PRO A 23 7.50 -23.82 -6.53
C PRO A 23 6.74 -22.63 -7.16
N LEU A 24 7.01 -21.41 -6.70
CA LEU A 24 6.37 -20.18 -7.16
C LEU A 24 7.27 -19.35 -8.10
N GLU A 25 8.41 -19.89 -8.55
CA GLU A 25 9.37 -19.18 -9.39
C GLU A 25 8.77 -18.64 -10.70
N ASN A 26 7.75 -19.33 -11.24
CA ASN A 26 7.10 -18.98 -12.50
C ASN A 26 5.91 -18.01 -12.32
N LEU A 27 5.62 -17.59 -11.10
CA LEU A 27 4.55 -16.63 -10.83
C LEU A 27 5.02 -15.18 -11.00
N LYS A 28 4.09 -14.30 -11.38
CA LYS A 28 4.36 -12.87 -11.54
C LYS A 28 4.18 -12.12 -10.21
N PRO A 29 5.00 -11.09 -9.95
CA PRO A 29 4.72 -10.12 -8.89
C PRO A 29 3.33 -9.49 -9.05
N PRO A 30 2.71 -9.01 -7.95
CA PRO A 30 1.44 -8.32 -8.04
C PRO A 30 1.56 -7.06 -8.91
N PRO A 31 0.50 -6.69 -9.65
CA PRO A 31 0.41 -5.39 -10.30
C PRO A 31 0.64 -4.26 -9.29
N LEU A 32 1.34 -3.20 -9.72
CA LEU A 32 1.69 -2.09 -8.82
C LEU A 32 0.45 -1.40 -8.25
N VAL A 33 -0.61 -1.26 -9.03
CA VAL A 33 -1.91 -0.72 -8.61
C VAL A 33 -2.46 -1.52 -7.41
N LYS A 34 -2.44 -2.86 -7.46
CA LYS A 34 -2.90 -3.67 -6.32
C LYS A 34 -2.04 -3.47 -5.07
N TYR A 35 -0.74 -3.23 -5.25
CA TYR A 35 0.16 -2.93 -4.13
C TYR A 35 -0.14 -1.55 -3.52
N ARG A 36 -0.36 -0.53 -4.34
CA ARG A 36 -0.76 0.82 -3.90
C ARG A 36 -2.07 0.80 -3.14
N LEU A 37 -3.04 0.01 -3.60
CA LEU A 37 -4.29 -0.25 -2.88
C LEU A 37 -4.01 -0.81 -1.48
N MET A 38 -3.16 -1.84 -1.38
CA MET A 38 -2.81 -2.43 -0.08
C MET A 38 -2.05 -1.46 0.84
N GLN A 39 -1.23 -0.55 0.30
CA GLN A 39 -0.59 0.51 1.08
C GLN A 39 -1.61 1.46 1.71
N ILE A 40 -2.61 1.91 0.92
CA ILE A 40 -3.72 2.74 1.43
C ILE A 40 -4.50 1.99 2.52
N VAL A 41 -4.88 0.74 2.26
CA VAL A 41 -5.59 -0.10 3.23
C VAL A 41 -4.79 -0.23 4.52
N ASN A 42 -3.49 -0.54 4.42
CA ASN A 42 -2.63 -0.67 5.60
C ASN A 42 -2.51 0.65 6.37
N TYR A 43 -2.39 1.78 5.66
CA TYR A 43 -2.34 3.11 6.27
C TYR A 43 -3.59 3.43 7.07
N LEU A 44 -4.77 3.21 6.50
CA LEU A 44 -6.05 3.47 7.17
C LEU A 44 -6.23 2.56 8.39
N LEU A 45 -5.92 1.27 8.26
CA LEU A 45 -5.98 0.34 9.40
C LEU A 45 -5.02 0.75 10.52
N ARG A 46 -3.81 1.21 10.19
CA ARG A 46 -2.84 1.73 11.15
C ARG A 46 -3.35 2.99 11.87
N LYS A 47 -4.16 3.81 11.21
CA LYS A 47 -4.81 4.99 11.79
C LYS A 47 -6.05 4.66 12.64
N GLY A 48 -6.46 3.39 12.70
CA GLY A 48 -7.55 2.93 13.55
C GLY A 48 -8.89 2.77 12.83
N TYR A 49 -8.95 3.02 11.51
CA TYR A 49 -10.14 2.73 10.71
C TYR A 49 -10.38 1.22 10.61
N ARG A 50 -11.64 0.82 10.49
CA ARG A 50 -12.07 -0.56 10.24
C ARG A 50 -12.25 -0.79 8.75
N VAL A 51 -12.05 -2.02 8.29
CA VAL A 51 -12.22 -2.37 6.85
C VAL A 51 -13.59 -1.94 6.33
N ASN A 52 -14.64 -2.12 7.13
CA ASN A 52 -16.01 -1.77 6.77
C ASN A 52 -16.27 -0.25 6.72
N ASP A 53 -15.35 0.58 7.21
CA ASP A 53 -15.48 2.04 7.15
C ASP A 53 -15.09 2.59 5.77
N PHE A 54 -14.30 1.83 4.99
CA PHE A 54 -13.66 2.31 3.78
C PHE A 54 -13.62 1.32 2.62
N MET A 55 -14.09 0.09 2.79
CA MET A 55 -14.14 -0.93 1.74
C MET A 55 -15.52 -1.57 1.64
N LYS A 56 -15.99 -1.73 0.41
CA LYS A 56 -17.23 -2.44 0.09
C LYS A 56 -16.96 -3.53 -0.93
N ARG A 57 -17.81 -4.55 -0.90
CA ARG A 57 -17.83 -5.58 -1.92
C ARG A 57 -18.90 -5.24 -2.96
N SER A 58 -18.52 -5.18 -4.23
CA SER A 58 -19.47 -5.00 -5.33
C SER A 58 -20.40 -6.21 -5.44
N LYS A 59 -21.55 -6.06 -6.11
CA LYS A 59 -22.45 -7.18 -6.39
C LYS A 59 -21.78 -8.29 -7.22
N ALA A 60 -20.77 -7.94 -8.02
CA ALA A 60 -19.95 -8.87 -8.78
C ALA A 60 -18.82 -9.52 -7.95
N GLY A 61 -18.70 -9.17 -6.66
CA GLY A 61 -17.73 -9.74 -5.74
C GLY A 61 -16.38 -9.03 -5.67
N GLU A 62 -16.21 -7.93 -6.41
CA GLU A 62 -15.01 -7.10 -6.42
C GLU A 62 -14.89 -6.29 -5.14
N ILE A 63 -13.68 -5.92 -4.78
CA ILE A 63 -13.40 -5.09 -3.60
C ILE A 63 -13.19 -3.66 -4.07
N LEU A 64 -14.01 -2.73 -3.55
CA LEU A 64 -14.00 -1.31 -3.89
C LEU A 64 -13.64 -0.50 -2.65
N ILE A 65 -12.90 0.60 -2.83
CA ILE A 65 -12.74 1.63 -1.81
C ILE A 65 -13.95 2.56 -1.85
N GLU A 66 -14.46 2.97 -0.69
CA GLU A 66 -15.57 3.91 -0.63
C GLU A 66 -15.14 5.34 -0.97
N LYS A 67 -16.03 6.10 -1.62
CA LYS A 67 -15.73 7.49 -2.01
C LYS A 67 -15.47 8.43 -0.82
N SER A 68 -16.10 8.18 0.32
CA SER A 68 -15.89 8.94 1.57
C SER A 68 -14.43 8.91 2.05
N VAL A 69 -13.69 7.88 1.65
CA VAL A 69 -12.28 7.71 2.01
C VAL A 69 -11.41 8.78 1.35
N TYR A 70 -11.85 9.33 0.21
CA TYR A 70 -11.16 10.41 -0.48
C TYR A 70 -11.20 11.72 0.30
N GLU A 71 -12.16 11.91 1.21
CA GLU A 71 -12.16 13.06 2.13
C GLU A 71 -11.05 12.95 3.18
N ILE A 72 -10.58 11.72 3.44
CA ILE A 72 -9.52 11.41 4.41
C ILE A 72 -8.15 11.36 3.71
N LEU A 73 -8.09 10.85 2.48
CA LEU A 73 -6.85 10.65 1.74
C LEU A 73 -6.41 11.91 0.98
N GLY A 74 -5.86 12.87 1.72
CA GLY A 74 -5.11 13.97 1.13
C GLY A 74 -3.74 13.54 0.58
N LYS A 75 -3.05 14.49 -0.04
CA LYS A 75 -1.68 14.30 -0.55
C LYS A 75 -0.74 13.77 0.53
N GLU A 76 -0.84 14.31 1.75
CA GLU A 76 0.03 13.91 2.86
C GLU A 76 -0.24 12.47 3.33
N GLU A 77 -1.50 12.08 3.42
CA GLU A 77 -1.91 10.73 3.82
C GLU A 77 -1.45 9.71 2.79
N ILE A 78 -1.61 10.01 1.50
CA ILE A 78 -1.14 9.16 0.41
C ILE A 78 0.39 9.00 0.47
N VAL A 79 1.12 10.10 0.64
CA VAL A 79 2.57 10.05 0.82
C VAL A 79 2.95 9.20 2.03
N ASN A 80 2.29 9.38 3.17
CA ASN A 80 2.56 8.59 4.37
C ASN A 80 2.20 7.11 4.23
N ALA A 81 1.25 6.78 3.36
CA ALA A 81 0.86 5.41 3.04
C ALA A 81 1.92 4.68 2.18
N THR A 82 2.67 5.41 1.35
CA THR A 82 3.70 4.83 0.47
C THR A 82 5.08 4.75 1.12
N LEU A 83 5.24 5.24 2.34
CA LEU A 83 6.51 5.13 3.06
C LEU A 83 6.79 3.69 3.48
N THR A 84 8.08 3.35 3.49
CA THR A 84 8.58 2.14 4.13
C THR A 84 8.10 2.12 5.59
N SER A 85 7.43 1.03 5.96
CA SER A 85 6.83 0.85 7.29
C SER A 85 7.13 -0.56 7.81
N GLY A 86 7.12 -0.72 9.13
CA GLY A 86 7.50 -1.95 9.80
C GLY A 86 7.86 -1.71 11.27
N CYS A 87 8.87 -2.42 11.78
CA CYS A 87 9.33 -2.26 13.16
C CYS A 87 9.81 -0.82 13.42
N PRO A 88 9.58 -0.27 14.62
CA PRO A 88 10.21 0.99 15.04
C PRO A 88 11.73 0.88 14.84
N ASN A 89 12.34 1.90 14.23
CA ASN A 89 13.78 1.98 13.93
C ASN A 89 14.30 0.97 12.90
N CYS A 90 13.45 0.32 12.09
CA CYS A 90 13.93 -0.52 10.99
C CYS A 90 14.51 0.33 9.84
N ASP A 91 15.74 0.03 9.43
CA ASP A 91 16.58 0.83 8.53
C ASP A 91 16.71 0.22 7.11
N ARG A 92 15.59 -0.26 6.55
CA ARG A 92 15.58 -0.84 5.19
C ARG A 92 14.91 0.09 4.17
N PRO A 93 15.58 1.16 3.72
CA PRO A 93 14.96 2.27 2.99
C PRO A 93 14.23 1.86 1.71
N PHE A 94 14.83 0.98 0.91
CA PHE A 94 14.34 0.59 -0.42
C PHE A 94 13.84 -0.86 -0.47
N PHE A 95 13.54 -1.46 0.68
CA PHE A 95 13.50 -2.91 0.89
C PHE A 95 12.79 -3.73 -0.21
N ASP A 96 11.56 -3.36 -0.54
CA ASP A 96 10.70 -4.06 -1.49
C ASP A 96 10.82 -3.50 -2.93
N SER A 97 11.77 -2.58 -3.13
CA SER A 97 11.88 -1.75 -4.33
C SER A 97 13.18 -2.01 -5.06
N SER A 98 13.15 -1.76 -6.35
CA SER A 98 14.33 -1.82 -7.21
C SER A 98 14.51 -0.48 -7.92
N PRO A 99 15.69 -0.21 -8.50
CA PRO A 99 15.89 0.98 -9.32
C PRO A 99 14.88 1.13 -10.47
N LYS A 100 14.28 0.01 -10.93
CA LYS A 100 13.26 0.00 -11.99
C LYS A 100 11.84 0.19 -11.47
N LYS A 101 11.59 -0.03 -10.18
CA LYS A 101 10.24 -0.07 -9.62
C LYS A 101 10.23 0.29 -8.14
N MET A 102 9.63 1.44 -7.86
CA MET A 102 9.50 2.00 -6.52
C MET A 102 8.20 1.55 -5.87
N TYR A 103 8.28 0.63 -4.90
CA TYR A 103 7.13 0.19 -4.12
C TYR A 103 6.97 1.00 -2.84
N ASN A 104 8.04 1.22 -2.06
CA ASN A 104 8.00 1.98 -0.81
C ASN A 104 9.07 3.06 -0.79
N TYR A 105 8.74 4.26 -0.32
CA TYR A 105 9.69 5.37 -0.22
C TYR A 105 10.36 5.39 1.15
N PRO A 106 11.68 5.66 1.22
CA PRO A 106 12.40 5.63 2.50
C PRO A 106 12.07 6.81 3.42
N ASN A 107 11.66 7.94 2.85
CA ASN A 107 11.32 9.15 3.59
C ASN A 107 10.29 9.99 2.83
N LYS A 108 9.70 10.95 3.55
CA LYS A 108 8.64 11.84 3.06
C LYS A 108 9.12 12.71 1.88
N ASP A 109 10.35 13.21 1.94
CA ASP A 109 10.88 14.13 0.92
C ASP A 109 10.96 13.44 -0.44
N MET A 110 11.51 12.22 -0.49
CA MET A 110 11.57 11.44 -1.73
C MET A 110 10.17 11.10 -2.27
N ALA A 111 9.24 10.72 -1.40
CA ALA A 111 7.86 10.45 -1.81
C ALA A 111 7.16 11.71 -2.35
N LEU A 112 7.45 12.88 -1.77
CA LEU A 112 6.92 14.17 -2.24
C LEU A 112 7.51 14.57 -3.59
N SER A 113 8.81 14.35 -3.81
CA SER A 113 9.45 14.56 -5.11
C SER A 113 8.81 13.70 -6.20
N ASP A 114 8.41 12.48 -5.86
CA ASP A 114 7.75 11.53 -6.76
C ASP A 114 6.21 11.65 -6.78
N TRP A 115 5.64 12.72 -6.21
CA TRP A 115 4.18 12.84 -6.03
C TRP A 115 3.38 12.59 -7.31
N HIS A 116 3.80 13.16 -8.44
CA HIS A 116 3.08 12.99 -9.72
C HIS A 116 3.07 11.52 -10.19
N THR A 117 4.16 10.81 -9.97
CA THR A 117 4.28 9.37 -10.23
C THR A 117 3.33 8.58 -9.33
N ILE A 118 3.33 8.85 -8.02
CA ILE A 118 2.45 8.18 -7.06
C ILE A 118 0.98 8.44 -7.39
N ALA A 119 0.61 9.69 -7.65
CA ALA A 119 -0.75 10.08 -7.99
C ALA A 119 -1.24 9.40 -9.28
N SER A 120 -0.40 9.33 -10.31
CA SER A 120 -0.76 8.62 -11.56
C SER A 120 -1.01 7.13 -11.35
N GLN A 121 -0.24 6.47 -10.47
CA GLN A 121 -0.40 5.05 -10.14
C GLN A 121 -1.67 4.76 -9.33
N LEU A 122 -2.23 5.79 -8.69
CA LEU A 122 -3.44 5.73 -7.89
C LEU A 122 -4.68 6.21 -8.64
N ARG A 123 -4.54 6.77 -9.85
CA ARG A 123 -5.65 7.34 -10.62
C ARG A 123 -6.82 6.36 -10.74
N ASP A 124 -6.54 5.14 -11.20
CA ASP A 124 -7.57 4.11 -11.40
C ASP A 124 -8.20 3.60 -10.08
N ILE A 125 -7.54 3.85 -8.94
CA ILE A 125 -8.07 3.51 -7.61
C ILE A 125 -8.91 4.65 -7.05
N LEU A 126 -8.46 5.90 -7.24
CA LEU A 126 -9.07 7.09 -6.64
C LEU A 126 -10.20 7.70 -7.49
N GLU A 127 -10.26 7.39 -8.79
CA GLU A 127 -11.29 7.89 -9.71
C GLU A 127 -12.43 6.88 -9.98
N ALA A 128 -12.34 5.66 -9.42
CA ALA A 128 -13.39 4.64 -9.46
C ALA A 128 -14.50 4.89 -8.41
#